data_AF-A0A661V7W7-F1
#
_entry.id   AF-A0A661V7W7-F1
#
_cell.length_a   1.000
_cell.length_b   1.000
_cell.length_c   1.000
_cell.angle_alpha   90.00
_cell.angle_beta   90.00
_cell.angle_gamma   90.00
#
_symmetry.space_group_name_H-M   'P 1'
#
loop_
_entity.id
_entity.type
_entity.pdbx_description
1 polymer ?
#
loop_
_entity_poly.entity_id
_entity_poly.type
_entity_poly.pdbx_seq_one_letter_code
_entity_poly.pdbx_strand_id
1 'polypeptide(L)'
;MKDERLAAAWQTRVRHFPMEIEFDYPLDTALISLTGRACALDCAHCGRHYLQHMTPIWEAKIGQATSCLISGGCDAEGRVPVTEHLAQVAALRDGRRLNWHVGLITEEDVQAIAPFVDVISFDFVGDDDTIREVYGLHKTVADYVACYQLLRRYV
;
A
#
# COMPACT_ATOMS: atom_id res chain seq x y z
N MET A 1 26.23 11.62 -21.87
CA MET A 1 24.81 11.38 -21.52
C MET A 1 24.61 10.58 -20.23
N LYS A 2 25.00 9.29 -20.11
CA LYS A 2 24.76 8.52 -18.87
C LYS A 2 25.53 9.09 -17.68
N ASP A 3 26.81 9.38 -17.86
CA ASP A 3 27.68 9.89 -16.79
C ASP A 3 27.27 11.29 -16.32
N GLU A 4 26.78 12.12 -17.24
CA GLU A 4 26.22 13.44 -16.93
C GLU A 4 24.94 13.33 -16.09
N ARG A 5 24.05 12.38 -16.40
CA ARG A 5 22.83 12.13 -15.60
C ARG A 5 23.17 11.64 -14.21
N LEU A 6 24.16 10.76 -14.08
CA LEU A 6 24.62 10.26 -12.77
C LEU A 6 25.25 11.39 -11.94
N ALA A 7 26.07 12.24 -12.56
CA ALA A 7 26.64 13.41 -11.90
C ALA A 7 25.55 14.39 -11.42
N ALA A 8 24.54 14.66 -12.26
CA ALA A 8 23.42 15.52 -11.90
C ALA A 8 22.55 14.94 -10.77
N ALA A 9 22.31 13.62 -10.79
CA ALA A 9 21.60 12.93 -9.72
C ALA A 9 22.38 13.00 -8.40
N TRP A 10 23.70 12.81 -8.45
CA TRP A 10 24.58 12.93 -7.30
C TRP A 10 24.57 14.34 -6.70
N GLN A 11 24.69 15.37 -7.53
CA GLN A 11 24.62 16.77 -7.07
C GLN A 11 23.27 17.10 -6.42
N THR A 12 22.17 16.62 -7.01
CA THR A 12 20.83 16.76 -6.41
C THR A 12 20.76 16.08 -5.05
N ARG A 13 21.26 14.85 -4.92
CA ARG A 13 21.31 14.13 -3.64
C ARG A 13 22.08 14.92 -2.58
N VAL A 14 23.31 15.37 -2.90
CA VAL A 14 24.16 16.13 -1.98
C VAL A 14 23.51 17.46 -1.55
N ARG A 15 22.74 18.10 -2.45
CA ARG A 15 22.05 19.36 -2.15
C ARG A 15 20.89 19.20 -1.18
N HIS A 16 20.19 18.07 -1.23
CA HIS A 16 18.92 17.87 -0.51
C HIS A 16 19.00 16.91 0.67
N PHE A 17 20.06 16.09 0.75
CA PHE A 17 20.20 15.04 1.77
C PHE A 17 21.60 15.03 2.37
N PRO A 18 21.74 14.67 3.66
CA PRO A 18 23.03 14.54 4.30
C PRO A 18 23.90 13.45 3.63
N MET A 19 25.21 13.54 3.87
CA MET A 19 26.21 12.57 3.41
C MET A 19 26.24 11.33 4.32
N GLU A 20 25.07 10.82 4.64
CA GLU A 20 24.85 9.67 5.50
C GLU A 20 23.96 8.64 4.78
N ILE A 21 23.95 7.42 5.28
CA ILE A 21 23.05 6.36 4.84
C ILE A 21 22.35 5.85 6.10
N GLU A 22 21.03 6.04 6.13
CA GLU A 22 20.16 5.51 7.17
C GLU A 22 19.61 4.15 6.72
N PHE A 23 19.51 3.21 7.66
CA PHE A 23 18.99 1.87 7.41
C PHE A 23 17.78 1.64 8.30
N ASP A 24 16.61 1.50 7.67
CA ASP A 24 15.35 1.18 8.35
C ASP A 24 15.09 -0.33 8.34
N TYR A 25 14.71 -0.86 9.51
CA TYR A 25 14.32 -2.25 9.68
C TYR A 25 12.88 -2.30 10.20
N PRO A 26 11.88 -2.56 9.34
CA PRO A 26 10.46 -2.51 9.73
C PRO A 26 10.02 -3.78 10.47
N LEU A 27 10.76 -4.15 11.54
CA LEU A 27 10.53 -5.37 12.31
C LEU A 27 9.31 -5.28 13.24
N ASP A 28 8.91 -4.07 13.60
CA ASP A 28 7.86 -3.81 14.60
C ASP A 28 6.48 -3.48 13.98
N THR A 29 6.28 -3.78 12.69
CA THR A 29 4.99 -3.62 12.00
C THR A 29 4.31 -4.98 11.81
N ALA A 30 3.10 -5.13 12.35
CA ALA A 30 2.28 -6.30 12.09
C ALA A 30 1.66 -6.24 10.68
N LEU A 31 1.76 -7.32 9.91
CA LEU A 31 1.20 -7.41 8.57
C LEU A 31 -0.17 -8.09 8.63
N ILE A 32 -1.24 -7.32 8.39
CA ILE A 32 -2.63 -7.76 8.57
C ILE A 32 -3.34 -7.79 7.22
N SER A 33 -3.85 -8.97 6.85
CA SER A 33 -4.63 -9.16 5.62
C SER A 33 -6.13 -9.21 5.90
N LEU A 34 -6.90 -8.39 5.19
CA LEU A 34 -8.36 -8.36 5.21
C LEU A 34 -8.97 -9.56 4.47
N THR A 35 -8.24 -10.14 3.52
CA THR A 35 -8.73 -11.25 2.68
C THR A 35 -8.01 -12.58 2.97
N GLY A 36 -7.13 -12.59 3.98
CA GLY A 36 -6.18 -13.69 4.19
C GLY A 36 -5.29 -13.87 2.96
N ARG A 37 -5.38 -15.03 2.30
CA ARG A 37 -4.58 -15.37 1.11
C ARG A 37 -5.32 -15.14 -0.21
N ALA A 38 -6.59 -14.75 -0.17
CA ALA A 38 -7.41 -14.60 -1.36
C ALA A 38 -7.06 -13.30 -2.10
N CYS A 39 -6.92 -13.40 -3.43
CA CYS A 39 -6.77 -12.28 -4.36
C CYS A 39 -7.31 -12.73 -5.71
N ALA A 40 -8.16 -11.91 -6.32
CA ALA A 40 -8.77 -12.20 -7.61
C ALA A 40 -7.80 -11.96 -8.77
N LEU A 41 -6.85 -11.01 -8.63
CA LEU A 41 -5.93 -10.68 -9.72
C LEU A 41 -4.92 -11.78 -10.02
N ASP A 42 -4.36 -12.43 -8.99
CA ASP A 42 -3.25 -13.38 -9.14
C ASP A 42 -2.15 -12.91 -10.11
N CYS A 43 -1.84 -11.61 -10.05
CA CYS A 43 -1.10 -10.93 -11.09
C CYS A 43 0.38 -11.35 -11.10
N ALA A 44 1.06 -11.13 -12.23
CA ALA A 44 2.47 -11.49 -12.41
C ALA A 44 3.41 -10.73 -11.45
N HIS A 45 2.97 -9.64 -10.85
CA HIS A 45 3.74 -8.89 -9.85
C HIS A 45 4.07 -9.75 -8.62
N CYS A 46 3.09 -10.46 -8.06
CA CYS A 46 3.32 -11.22 -6.82
C CYS A 46 2.72 -12.63 -6.81
N GLY A 47 1.76 -12.96 -7.68
CA GLY A 47 1.12 -14.29 -7.71
C GLY A 47 0.59 -14.73 -6.35
N ARG A 48 0.04 -13.79 -5.55
CA ARG A 48 -0.42 -13.98 -4.17
C ARG A 48 0.67 -14.31 -3.14
N HIS A 49 1.95 -14.26 -3.52
CA HIS A 49 3.06 -14.61 -2.65
C HIS A 49 3.11 -13.75 -1.38
N TYR A 50 2.95 -12.43 -1.50
CA TYR A 50 3.04 -11.53 -0.34
C TYR A 50 1.96 -11.79 0.72
N LEU A 51 0.75 -12.19 0.31
CA LEU A 51 -0.34 -12.50 1.24
C LEU A 51 -0.05 -13.73 2.11
N GLN A 52 0.87 -14.60 1.71
CA GLN A 52 1.24 -15.80 2.47
C GLN A 52 1.96 -15.47 3.77
N HIS A 53 2.55 -14.26 3.86
CA HIS A 53 3.29 -13.80 5.02
C HIS A 53 2.48 -12.83 5.91
N MET A 54 1.22 -12.58 5.54
CA MET A 54 0.33 -11.71 6.30
C MET A 54 -0.59 -12.53 7.20
N THR A 55 -0.88 -12.02 8.39
CA THR A 55 -1.85 -12.64 9.32
C THR A 55 -3.26 -12.19 8.92
N PRO A 56 -4.21 -13.11 8.70
CA PRO A 56 -5.60 -12.73 8.44
C PRO A 56 -6.21 -11.97 9.62
N ILE A 57 -7.06 -10.96 9.35
CA ILE A 57 -7.65 -10.10 10.37
C ILE A 57 -8.46 -10.86 11.44
N TRP A 58 -9.09 -11.97 11.07
CA TRP A 58 -9.83 -12.82 12.02
C TRP A 58 -8.93 -13.67 12.94
N GLU A 59 -7.64 -13.76 12.64
CA GLU A 59 -6.62 -14.45 13.46
C GLU A 59 -5.65 -13.45 14.14
N ALA A 60 -5.79 -12.15 13.85
CA ALA A 60 -4.82 -11.13 14.22
C ALA A 60 -4.64 -11.02 15.74
N LYS A 61 -3.40 -11.26 16.20
CA LYS A 61 -2.91 -10.98 17.55
C LYS A 61 -1.63 -10.15 17.43
N ILE A 62 -1.77 -8.84 17.65
CA ILE A 62 -0.77 -7.85 17.20
C ILE A 62 0.43 -7.70 18.15
N GLY A 63 0.39 -8.37 19.31
CA GLY A 63 1.51 -8.45 20.23
C GLY A 63 2.08 -7.06 20.57
N GLN A 64 3.41 -6.94 20.49
CA GLN A 64 4.15 -5.72 20.78
C GLN A 64 4.35 -4.79 19.57
N ALA A 65 3.79 -5.12 18.40
CA ALA A 65 3.94 -4.28 17.21
C ALA A 65 3.39 -2.87 17.48
N THR A 66 4.16 -1.86 17.08
CA THR A 66 3.84 -0.44 17.29
C THR A 66 3.03 0.14 16.13
N SER A 67 3.00 -0.57 15.01
CA SER A 67 2.18 -0.26 13.83
C SER A 67 1.61 -1.52 13.17
N CYS A 68 0.58 -1.32 12.37
CA CYS A 68 0.00 -2.35 11.53
C CYS A 68 -0.01 -1.88 10.07
N LEU A 69 0.36 -2.76 9.14
CA LEU A 69 0.00 -2.64 7.73
C LEU A 69 -1.31 -3.37 7.51
N ILE A 70 -2.38 -2.62 7.24
CA ILE A 70 -3.69 -3.15 6.84
C ILE A 70 -3.74 -3.23 5.32
N SER A 71 -3.87 -4.43 4.77
CA SER A 71 -3.94 -4.66 3.32
C SER A 71 -4.72 -5.94 3.04
N GLY A 72 -4.65 -6.46 1.82
CA GLY A 72 -5.30 -7.69 1.40
C GLY A 72 -5.07 -7.94 -0.07
N GLY A 73 -5.62 -9.02 -0.58
CA GLY A 73 -5.67 -9.25 -2.01
C GLY A 73 -6.67 -8.32 -2.69
N CYS A 74 -6.35 -7.95 -3.92
CA CYS A 74 -7.22 -7.13 -4.74
C CYS A 74 -8.36 -7.94 -5.37
N ASP A 75 -9.49 -7.26 -5.58
CA ASP A 75 -10.53 -7.69 -6.52
C ASP A 75 -10.09 -7.52 -7.98
N ALA A 76 -10.97 -7.86 -8.93
CA ALA A 76 -10.69 -7.76 -10.36
C ALA A 76 -10.47 -6.32 -10.86
N GLU A 77 -10.89 -5.31 -10.08
CA GLU A 77 -10.71 -3.89 -10.39
C GLU A 77 -9.45 -3.30 -9.74
N GLY A 78 -8.65 -4.13 -9.06
CA GLY A 78 -7.42 -3.70 -8.40
C GLY A 78 -7.64 -3.09 -7.02
N ARG A 79 -8.80 -3.30 -6.41
CA ARG A 79 -9.18 -2.72 -5.11
C ARG A 79 -9.02 -3.72 -3.98
N VAL A 80 -8.48 -3.30 -2.85
CA VAL A 80 -8.54 -4.08 -1.61
C VAL A 80 -9.90 -3.80 -0.95
N PRO A 81 -10.60 -4.80 -0.36
CA PRO A 81 -11.89 -4.59 0.29
C PRO A 81 -11.71 -3.93 1.68
N VAL A 82 -11.25 -2.68 1.68
CA VAL A 82 -10.82 -1.95 2.88
C VAL A 82 -11.93 -1.65 3.88
N THR A 83 -13.19 -1.72 3.45
CA THR A 83 -14.37 -1.53 4.29
C THR A 83 -14.85 -2.80 4.97
N GLU A 84 -14.25 -3.95 4.65
CA GLU A 84 -14.50 -5.19 5.38
C GLU A 84 -13.76 -5.16 6.73
N HIS A 85 -14.36 -5.79 7.74
CA HIS A 85 -13.75 -5.97 9.06
C HIS A 85 -13.38 -4.69 9.82
N LEU A 86 -13.96 -3.52 9.49
CA LEU A 86 -13.62 -2.23 10.12
C LEU A 86 -13.68 -2.25 11.66
N ALA A 87 -14.65 -2.95 12.25
CA ALA A 87 -14.74 -3.08 13.70
C ALA A 87 -13.52 -3.83 14.29
N GLN A 88 -13.03 -4.86 13.59
CA GLN A 88 -11.84 -5.62 14.00
C GLN A 88 -10.58 -4.78 13.80
N VAL A 89 -10.48 -4.06 12.68
CA VAL A 89 -9.37 -3.14 12.42
C VAL A 89 -9.32 -2.01 13.47
N ALA A 90 -10.48 -1.46 13.85
CA ALA A 90 -10.57 -0.45 14.90
C ALA A 90 -10.04 -0.96 16.24
N ALA A 91 -10.30 -2.24 16.57
CA ALA A 91 -9.77 -2.87 17.78
C ALA A 91 -8.24 -3.03 17.77
N LEU A 92 -7.59 -2.98 16.60
CA LEU A 92 -6.13 -3.02 16.47
C LEU A 92 -5.46 -1.69 16.83
N ARG A 93 -6.20 -0.57 16.82
CA ARG A 93 -5.62 0.78 16.88
C ARG A 93 -4.99 1.13 18.21
N ASP A 94 -5.32 0.46 19.31
CA ASP A 94 -4.91 0.81 20.69
C ASP A 94 -3.43 1.29 20.80
N GLY A 95 -3.22 2.62 20.76
CA GLY A 95 -1.91 3.28 20.75
C GLY A 95 -1.01 3.05 19.52
N ARG A 96 -1.48 2.35 18.49
CA ARG A 96 -0.73 1.92 17.31
C ARG A 96 -1.04 2.77 16.08
N ARG A 97 -0.07 2.88 15.19
CA ARG A 97 -0.25 3.48 13.86
C ARG A 97 -0.80 2.47 12.86
N LEU A 98 -1.80 2.86 12.09
CA LEU A 98 -2.37 2.05 11.01
C LEU A 98 -1.93 2.62 9.66
N ASN A 99 -1.04 1.90 8.98
CA ASN A 99 -0.67 2.11 7.59
C ASN A 99 -1.58 1.24 6.72
N TRP A 100 -2.15 1.80 5.66
CA TRP A 100 -3.06 1.09 4.78
C TRP A 100 -2.48 0.96 3.37
N HIS A 101 -2.52 -0.25 2.82
CA HIS A 101 -2.35 -0.47 1.38
C HIS A 101 -3.69 -0.86 0.80
N VAL A 102 -4.25 0.05 -0.01
CA VAL A 102 -5.67 0.05 -0.39
C VAL A 102 -5.93 -0.43 -1.83
N GLY A 103 -4.88 -0.57 -2.65
CA GLY A 103 -5.03 -0.73 -4.10
C GLY A 103 -5.67 0.52 -4.74
N LEU A 104 -6.42 0.34 -5.83
CA LEU A 104 -7.34 1.37 -6.30
C LEU A 104 -8.53 1.46 -5.33
N ILE A 105 -9.15 2.63 -5.19
CA ILE A 105 -10.20 2.85 -4.19
C ILE A 105 -11.25 3.84 -4.69
N THR A 106 -12.48 3.71 -4.19
CA THR A 106 -13.56 4.65 -4.47
C THR A 106 -13.62 5.78 -3.43
N GLU A 107 -14.34 6.87 -3.74
CA GLU A 107 -14.53 7.97 -2.78
C GLU A 107 -15.35 7.54 -1.55
N GLU A 108 -16.29 6.62 -1.72
CA GLU A 108 -17.07 6.05 -0.62
C GLU A 108 -16.17 5.24 0.33
N ASP A 109 -15.33 4.37 -0.22
CA ASP A 109 -14.43 3.54 0.58
C ASP A 109 -13.39 4.38 1.34
N VAL A 110 -12.80 5.40 0.69
CA VAL A 110 -11.81 6.27 1.37
C VAL A 110 -12.45 7.06 2.51
N GLN A 111 -13.68 7.55 2.34
CA GLN A 111 -14.43 8.22 3.39
C GLN A 111 -14.71 7.29 4.57
N ALA A 112 -15.08 6.04 4.29
CA ALA A 112 -15.36 5.05 5.32
C ALA A 112 -14.12 4.71 6.16
N ILE A 113 -12.93 4.66 5.54
CA ILE A 113 -11.70 4.31 6.25
C ILE A 113 -10.94 5.49 6.85
N ALA A 114 -11.17 6.73 6.38
CA ALA A 114 -10.44 7.92 6.81
C ALA A 114 -10.28 8.08 8.34
N PRO A 115 -11.30 7.77 9.19
CA PRO A 115 -11.14 7.85 10.65
C PRO A 115 -10.10 6.89 11.26
N PHE A 116 -9.69 5.85 10.53
CA PHE A 116 -8.78 4.79 10.97
C PHE A 116 -7.38 4.90 10.34
N VAL A 117 -7.19 5.80 9.37
CA VAL A 117 -5.96 5.88 8.58
C VAL A 117 -5.00 6.87 9.21
N ASP A 118 -3.79 6.40 9.55
CA ASP A 118 -2.69 7.31 9.90
C ASP A 118 -1.78 7.59 8.69
N VAL A 119 -1.59 6.60 7.80
CA VAL A 119 -0.82 6.71 6.54
C VAL A 119 -1.38 5.75 5.50
N ILE A 120 -1.24 6.10 4.21
CA ILE A 120 -1.49 5.19 3.09
C ILE A 120 -0.20 4.90 2.34
N SER A 121 0.09 3.61 2.13
CA SER A 121 1.07 3.11 1.18
C SER A 121 0.37 2.74 -0.12
N PHE A 122 0.40 3.65 -1.10
CA PHE A 122 -0.24 3.45 -2.40
C PHE A 122 0.81 3.15 -3.48
N ASP A 123 0.68 2.00 -4.14
CA ASP A 123 1.53 1.62 -5.26
C ASP A 123 1.12 2.38 -6.52
N PHE A 124 1.96 3.32 -6.96
CA PHE A 124 1.71 4.11 -8.16
C PHE A 124 2.38 3.47 -9.37
N VAL A 125 1.58 2.89 -10.28
CA VAL A 125 2.07 2.32 -11.54
C VAL A 125 1.96 3.37 -12.65
N GLY A 126 3.11 3.80 -13.17
CA GLY A 126 3.22 4.93 -14.10
C GLY A 126 3.28 4.55 -15.58
N ASP A 127 2.83 3.36 -15.97
CA ASP A 127 2.89 2.85 -17.34
C ASP A 127 1.68 1.96 -17.67
N ASP A 128 0.95 2.29 -18.74
CA ASP A 128 -0.29 1.59 -19.15
C ASP A 128 -0.03 0.12 -19.55
N ASP A 129 1.10 -0.14 -20.20
CA ASP A 129 1.45 -1.49 -20.62
C ASP A 129 1.76 -2.37 -19.41
N THR A 130 2.48 -1.84 -18.41
CA THR A 130 2.73 -2.51 -17.13
C THR A 130 1.42 -2.80 -16.38
N ILE A 131 0.49 -1.85 -16.32
CA ILE A 131 -0.82 -2.05 -15.66
C ILE A 131 -1.58 -3.21 -16.32
N ARG A 132 -1.57 -3.26 -17.65
CA ARG A 132 -2.28 -4.30 -18.42
C ARG A 132 -1.58 -5.66 -18.32
N GLU A 133 -0.27 -5.71 -18.50
CA GLU A 133 0.48 -6.97 -18.71
C GLU A 133 0.95 -7.59 -17.40
N VAL A 134 1.34 -6.78 -16.42
CA VAL A 134 1.85 -7.28 -15.13
C VAL A 134 0.71 -7.41 -14.13
N TYR A 135 -0.12 -6.38 -14.00
CA TYR A 135 -1.23 -6.37 -13.04
C TYR A 135 -2.51 -7.02 -13.58
N GLY A 136 -2.65 -7.15 -14.90
CA GLY A 136 -3.84 -7.73 -15.52
C GLY A 136 -5.06 -6.82 -15.47
N LEU A 137 -4.86 -5.51 -15.30
CA LEU A 137 -5.93 -4.55 -15.07
C LEU A 137 -6.32 -3.82 -16.37
N HIS A 138 -7.62 -3.65 -16.57
CA HIS A 138 -8.17 -2.75 -17.60
C HIS A 138 -8.22 -1.30 -17.07
N LYS A 139 -7.06 -0.78 -16.68
CA LYS A 139 -6.86 0.56 -16.12
C LYS A 139 -5.72 1.27 -16.85
N THR A 140 -5.58 2.56 -16.58
CA THR A 140 -4.57 3.44 -17.14
C THR A 140 -3.85 4.21 -16.04
N VAL A 141 -2.72 4.82 -16.36
CA VAL A 141 -2.01 5.75 -15.47
C VAL A 141 -2.94 6.87 -14.99
N ALA A 142 -3.90 7.30 -15.82
CA ALA A 142 -4.88 8.31 -15.43
C ALA A 142 -5.76 7.85 -14.25
N ASP A 143 -6.10 6.57 -14.18
CA ASP A 143 -6.85 6.00 -13.05
C ASP A 143 -6.02 6.03 -11.76
N TYR A 144 -4.71 5.72 -11.84
CA TYR A 144 -3.79 5.83 -10.70
C TYR A 144 -3.60 7.28 -10.26
N VAL A 145 -3.50 8.24 -11.19
CA VAL A 145 -3.45 9.68 -10.89
C VAL A 145 -4.72 10.12 -10.17
N ALA A 146 -5.89 9.74 -10.70
CA ALA A 146 -7.18 10.08 -10.10
C ALA A 146 -7.32 9.50 -8.68
N CYS A 147 -6.93 8.23 -8.50
CA CYS A 147 -6.90 7.56 -7.21
C CYS A 147 -5.98 8.29 -6.22
N TYR A 148 -4.75 8.62 -6.62
CA TYR A 148 -3.82 9.37 -5.77
C TYR A 148 -4.37 10.75 -5.35
N GLN A 149 -4.98 11.47 -6.30
CA GLN A 149 -5.60 12.77 -6.01
C GLN A 149 -6.79 12.64 -5.06
N LEU A 150 -7.58 11.58 -5.21
CA LEU A 150 -8.68 11.24 -4.30
C LEU A 150 -8.13 10.98 -2.90
N LEU A 151 -7.14 10.09 -2.75
CA LEU A 151 -6.52 9.76 -1.45
C LEU A 151 -6.00 11.00 -0.73
N ARG A 152 -5.28 11.87 -1.45
CA ARG A 152 -4.72 13.13 -0.92
C ARG A 152 -5.78 14.12 -0.40
N ARG A 153 -7.04 13.99 -0.80
CA ARG A 153 -8.13 14.84 -0.27
C ARG A 153 -8.59 14.40 1.12
N TYR A 154 -8.35 13.15 1.51
CA TYR A 154 -8.90 12.55 2.73
C TYR A 154 -7.82 12.15 3.76
N VAL A 155 -6.56 12.03 3.34
CA VAL A 155 -5.43 11.59 4.17
C VAL A 155 -4.27 12.57 4.05
#